data_AF-A0A317IZU5-F1
#
_entry.id   AF-A0A317IZU5-F1
#
_cell.length_a   1.000
_cell.length_b   1.000
_cell.length_c   1.000
_cell.angle_alpha   90.00
_cell.angle_beta   90.00
_cell.angle_gamma   90.00
#
_symmetry.space_group_name_H-M   'P 1'
#
loop_
_entity.id
_entity.type
_entity.pdbx_description
1 polymer ?
#
loop_
_entity_poly.entity_id
_entity_poly.type
_entity_poly.pdbx_seq_one_letter_code
_entity_poly.pdbx_strand_id
1 'polypeptide(L)'
;MKMHQLSIVVVCAGALCGAAFAQESQASSPRISGTQPFHATFSATTVNKDDFGFSTTPLFNGTSGAIRASVTITGDSTHGRYSGQALFEAIYTSPFTSCTQPGGGSGIQSVYKGFVVVMTFHATQDQLFLALSSGTDCFNPSVGISTGQATFQVIGGTGRFEGATGTFTNPYKGIGLAASALGPNGFFNAVAGTFDGSITLK
;
A
#
# COMPACT_ATOMS: atom_id res chain seq x y z
N MET A 1 -26.69 -39.60 50.52
CA MET A 1 -27.32 -38.69 49.53
C MET A 1 -26.70 -38.98 48.17
N LYS A 2 -27.46 -39.62 47.27
CA LYS A 2 -27.01 -39.99 45.92
C LYS A 2 -27.42 -38.87 44.95
N MET A 3 -26.45 -38.25 44.29
CA MET A 3 -26.69 -37.34 43.17
C MET A 3 -27.03 -38.15 41.92
N HIS A 4 -28.17 -37.88 41.31
CA HIS A 4 -28.54 -38.42 40.01
C HIS A 4 -27.87 -37.61 38.89
N GLN A 5 -27.05 -38.27 38.06
CA GLN A 5 -26.58 -37.75 36.79
C GLN A 5 -27.75 -37.70 35.80
N LEU A 6 -28.07 -36.52 35.28
CA LEU A 6 -28.88 -36.37 34.07
C LEU A 6 -27.95 -36.54 32.85
N SER A 7 -28.15 -37.60 32.09
CA SER A 7 -27.57 -37.77 30.76
C SER A 7 -28.51 -37.14 29.73
N ILE A 8 -28.09 -36.04 29.11
CA ILE A 8 -28.77 -35.47 27.94
C ILE A 8 -28.25 -36.24 26.71
N VAL A 9 -29.12 -37.04 26.10
CA VAL A 9 -28.87 -37.67 24.81
C VAL A 9 -29.27 -36.67 23.73
N VAL A 10 -28.30 -36.03 23.09
CA VAL A 10 -28.53 -35.27 21.86
C VAL A 10 -28.57 -36.26 20.70
N VAL A 11 -29.77 -36.54 20.21
CA VAL A 11 -29.98 -37.27 18.96
C VAL A 11 -29.67 -36.29 17.81
N CYS A 12 -28.42 -36.29 17.34
CA CYS A 12 -28.10 -35.69 16.05
C CYS A 12 -28.67 -36.59 14.95
N ALA A 13 -29.77 -36.16 14.35
CA ALA A 13 -30.30 -36.75 13.13
C ALA A 13 -29.22 -36.65 12.02
N GLY A 14 -28.61 -37.79 11.70
CA GLY A 14 -27.73 -37.93 10.57
C GLY A 14 -28.53 -37.98 9.28
N ALA A 15 -28.62 -36.84 8.59
CA ALA A 15 -28.81 -36.71 7.15
C ALA A 15 -28.77 -35.21 6.83
N LEU A 16 -28.02 -34.80 5.80
CA LEU A 16 -27.81 -33.42 5.30
C LEU A 16 -26.54 -32.67 5.77
N CYS A 17 -25.37 -33.32 5.69
CA CYS A 17 -24.08 -32.63 5.54
C CYS A 17 -23.40 -33.00 4.21
N GLY A 18 -24.17 -32.91 3.12
CA GLY A 18 -23.66 -33.07 1.75
C GLY A 18 -24.04 -31.84 0.93
N ALA A 19 -23.50 -30.67 1.27
CA ALA A 19 -23.69 -29.46 0.49
C ALA A 19 -22.35 -28.73 0.34
N ALA A 20 -21.80 -28.88 -0.86
CA ALA A 20 -20.91 -27.93 -1.53
C ALA A 20 -19.65 -27.48 -0.77
N PHE A 21 -18.65 -28.36 -0.74
CA PHE A 21 -17.32 -27.86 -1.13
C PHE A 21 -17.43 -27.53 -2.63
N ALA A 22 -17.93 -26.33 -2.93
CA ALA A 22 -17.67 -25.72 -4.21
C ALA A 22 -16.16 -25.51 -4.24
N GLN A 23 -15.46 -26.49 -4.81
CA GLN A 23 -14.14 -26.30 -5.36
C GLN A 23 -14.31 -25.15 -6.34
N GLU A 24 -14.02 -23.94 -5.88
CA GLU A 24 -13.91 -22.75 -6.71
C GLU A 24 -12.80 -23.10 -7.68
N SER A 25 -13.21 -23.68 -8.81
CA SER A 25 -12.37 -23.99 -9.93
C SER A 25 -11.64 -22.68 -10.19
N GLN A 26 -10.35 -22.64 -9.88
CA GLN A 26 -9.45 -21.61 -10.35
C GLN A 26 -9.58 -21.64 -11.87
N ALA A 27 -10.53 -20.88 -12.40
CA ALA A 27 -10.65 -20.64 -13.80
C ALA A 27 -9.32 -19.98 -14.13
N SER A 28 -8.43 -20.74 -14.78
CA SER A 28 -7.16 -20.24 -15.24
C SER A 28 -7.50 -19.04 -16.11
N SER A 29 -7.32 -17.82 -15.59
CA SER A 29 -7.46 -16.64 -16.43
C SER A 29 -6.55 -16.87 -17.63
N PRO A 30 -7.05 -16.67 -18.86
CA PRO A 30 -6.20 -16.81 -20.04
C PRO A 30 -4.92 -16.00 -19.84
N ARG A 31 -3.76 -16.58 -20.16
CA ARG A 31 -2.49 -15.85 -20.17
C ARG A 31 -2.59 -14.77 -21.24
N ILE A 32 -2.81 -13.53 -20.81
CA ILE A 32 -2.75 -12.36 -21.67
C ILE A 32 -1.29 -11.92 -21.70
N SER A 33 -0.64 -12.06 -22.85
CA SER A 33 0.72 -11.56 -23.10
C SER A 33 0.68 -10.21 -23.79
N GLY A 34 1.74 -9.42 -23.64
CA GLY A 34 1.90 -8.12 -24.30
C GLY A 34 1.53 -6.93 -23.42
N THR A 35 1.62 -5.73 -24.01
CA THR A 35 1.35 -4.46 -23.33
C THR A 35 -0.15 -4.22 -23.22
N GLN A 36 -0.60 -3.93 -22.01
CA GLN A 36 -2.00 -3.60 -21.71
C GLN A 36 -2.07 -2.41 -20.74
N PRO A 37 -3.17 -1.64 -20.77
CA PRO A 37 -3.40 -0.62 -19.76
C PRO A 37 -3.57 -1.25 -18.39
N PHE A 38 -3.02 -0.60 -17.38
CA PHE A 38 -3.17 -0.95 -15.97
C PHE A 38 -3.88 0.19 -15.25
N HIS A 39 -4.91 -0.16 -14.50
CA HIS A 39 -5.59 0.76 -13.58
C HIS A 39 -5.82 0.05 -12.25
N ALA A 40 -5.52 0.73 -11.16
CA ALA A 40 -5.87 0.31 -9.82
C ALA A 40 -6.33 1.49 -8.97
N THR A 41 -7.26 1.23 -8.05
CA THR A 41 -7.55 2.13 -6.93
C THR A 41 -6.98 1.53 -5.64
N PHE A 42 -6.66 2.37 -4.65
CA PHE A 42 -6.24 1.87 -3.35
C PHE A 42 -6.63 2.76 -2.19
N SER A 43 -6.67 2.14 -1.02
CA SER A 43 -6.59 2.78 0.28
C SER A 43 -5.43 2.17 1.05
N ALA A 44 -4.71 3.00 1.78
CA ALA A 44 -3.49 2.62 2.46
C ALA A 44 -3.37 3.31 3.82
N THR A 45 -2.61 2.67 4.70
CA THR A 45 -2.14 3.26 5.95
C THR A 45 -0.64 3.31 5.94
N THR A 46 -0.09 4.45 6.32
CA THR A 46 1.35 4.69 6.45
C THR A 46 1.67 4.90 7.91
N VAL A 47 2.69 4.18 8.40
CA VAL A 47 3.24 4.36 9.73
C VAL A 47 4.76 4.40 9.66
N ASN A 48 5.40 5.35 10.33
CA ASN A 48 6.81 5.21 10.70
C ASN A 48 6.87 4.55 12.09
N LYS A 49 7.64 3.48 12.18
CA LYS A 49 8.10 2.92 13.44
C LYS A 49 9.58 3.22 13.55
N ASP A 50 10.05 3.56 14.75
CA ASP A 50 11.42 3.97 15.07
C ASP A 50 12.51 2.89 14.83
N ASP A 51 12.22 1.83 14.08
CA ASP A 51 13.11 0.67 13.90
C ASP A 51 13.07 0.06 12.47
N PHE A 52 12.86 0.88 11.44
CA PHE A 52 13.25 0.47 10.09
C PHE A 52 14.66 0.99 9.83
N GLY A 53 15.66 0.28 10.36
CA GLY A 53 17.06 0.66 10.28
C GLY A 53 17.58 0.80 8.84
N PHE A 54 17.64 2.05 8.36
CA PHE A 54 18.70 2.59 7.51
C PHE A 54 18.93 4.07 7.88
N SER A 55 20.03 4.38 8.56
CA SER A 55 20.57 5.71 8.97
C SER A 55 20.04 6.37 10.26
N THR A 56 21.01 6.70 11.12
CA THR A 56 20.98 7.17 12.52
C THR A 56 20.85 8.69 12.70
N THR A 57 20.42 9.44 11.69
CA THR A 57 20.32 10.91 11.81
C THR A 57 18.95 11.31 12.35
N PRO A 58 18.86 12.02 13.48
CA PRO A 58 17.58 12.47 14.03
C PRO A 58 16.80 13.30 13.02
N LEU A 59 15.52 12.97 12.87
CA LEU A 59 14.51 13.84 12.28
C LEU A 59 14.65 15.22 12.94
N PHE A 60 15.03 16.24 12.16
CA PHE A 60 15.02 17.66 12.52
C PHE A 60 16.18 18.25 13.34
N ASN A 61 17.30 17.55 13.56
CA ASN A 61 18.49 18.20 14.17
C ASN A 61 19.61 18.45 13.14
N GLY A 62 19.34 19.38 12.23
CA GLY A 62 20.34 20.06 11.41
C GLY A 62 20.75 19.33 10.12
N THR A 63 20.43 19.94 8.98
CA THR A 63 20.98 19.76 7.61
C THR A 63 20.18 18.89 6.62
N SER A 64 19.56 17.78 7.00
CA SER A 64 18.58 17.04 6.17
C SER A 64 17.92 15.91 6.99
N GLY A 65 16.61 15.72 6.84
CA GLY A 65 15.86 14.65 7.52
C GLY A 65 15.15 13.77 6.50
N ALA A 66 15.17 12.46 6.73
CA ALA A 66 14.47 11.47 5.92
C ALA A 66 13.32 10.84 6.72
N ILE A 67 12.10 10.95 6.22
CA ILE A 67 10.96 10.19 6.72
C ILE A 67 10.99 8.81 6.07
N ARG A 68 10.95 7.77 6.89
CA ARG A 68 10.85 6.38 6.44
C ARG A 68 9.59 5.77 7.00
N ALA A 69 8.82 5.09 6.17
CA ALA A 69 7.57 4.50 6.63
C ALA A 69 7.22 3.22 5.89
N SER A 70 6.55 2.34 6.62
CA SER A 70 5.86 1.19 6.06
C SER A 70 4.45 1.57 5.65
N VAL A 71 4.01 1.00 4.53
CA VAL A 71 2.67 1.21 3.99
C VAL A 71 1.99 -0.14 3.85
N THR A 72 0.75 -0.21 4.33
CA THR A 72 -0.15 -1.32 4.05
C THR A 72 -1.22 -0.82 3.10
N ILE A 73 -1.46 -1.57 2.01
CA ILE A 73 -2.30 -1.17 0.90
C ILE A 73 -3.40 -2.22 0.72
N THR A 74 -4.60 -1.78 0.37
CA THR A 74 -5.66 -2.62 -0.17
C THR A 74 -6.30 -1.93 -1.36
N GLY A 75 -6.72 -2.69 -2.36
CA GLY A 75 -7.29 -2.09 -3.55
C GLY A 75 -7.83 -3.08 -4.55
N ASP A 76 -8.34 -2.54 -5.65
CA ASP A 76 -8.87 -3.26 -6.80
C ASP A 76 -8.17 -2.76 -8.06
N SER A 77 -7.81 -3.68 -8.95
CA SER A 77 -7.22 -3.33 -10.24
C SER A 77 -7.86 -4.10 -11.40
N THR A 78 -7.43 -3.77 -12.61
CA THR A 78 -7.76 -4.53 -13.84
C THR A 78 -7.35 -6.01 -13.78
N HIS A 79 -6.48 -6.40 -12.84
CA HIS A 79 -6.08 -7.79 -12.59
C HIS A 79 -6.71 -8.40 -11.33
N GLY A 80 -7.62 -7.69 -10.67
CA GLY A 80 -8.40 -8.17 -9.53
C GLY A 80 -8.07 -7.47 -8.20
N ARG A 81 -8.73 -7.94 -7.14
CA ARG A 81 -8.53 -7.48 -5.76
C ARG A 81 -7.11 -7.84 -5.29
N TYR A 82 -6.45 -6.90 -4.64
CA TYR A 82 -5.11 -7.10 -4.09
C TYR A 82 -4.93 -6.48 -2.71
N SER A 83 -3.94 -6.98 -2.00
CA SER A 83 -3.32 -6.32 -0.86
C SER A 83 -1.90 -5.94 -1.22
N GLY A 84 -1.31 -4.97 -0.53
CA GLY A 84 0.05 -4.56 -0.78
C GLY A 84 0.81 -4.19 0.47
N GLN A 85 2.12 -4.33 0.38
CA GLN A 85 3.06 -3.89 1.38
C GLN A 85 4.13 -3.06 0.71
N ALA A 86 4.58 -2.03 1.40
CA ALA A 86 5.51 -1.10 0.81
C ALA A 86 6.39 -0.41 1.86
N LEU A 87 7.53 0.09 1.41
CA LEU A 87 8.45 0.90 2.20
C LEU A 87 8.86 2.11 1.37
N PHE A 88 8.85 3.30 1.97
CA PHE A 88 9.37 4.49 1.32
C PHE A 88 10.31 5.29 2.21
N GLU A 89 11.12 6.11 1.54
CA GLU A 89 11.94 7.17 2.10
C GLU A 89 11.63 8.49 1.37
N ALA A 90 11.29 9.52 2.13
CA ALA A 90 11.08 10.88 1.64
C ALA A 90 12.04 11.84 2.34
N ILE A 91 12.62 12.78 1.61
CA ILE A 91 13.54 13.77 2.17
C ILE A 91 12.93 15.17 2.15
N TYR A 92 13.28 15.95 3.17
CA TYR A 92 13.07 17.39 3.19
C TYR A 92 14.42 18.09 3.05
N THR A 93 14.48 19.05 2.13
CA THR A 93 15.66 19.90 1.95
C THR A 93 15.56 21.12 2.86
N SER A 94 16.68 21.57 3.42
CA SER A 94 16.77 22.85 4.12
C SER A 94 17.45 23.89 3.21
N PRO A 95 16.88 25.10 3.00
CA PRO A 95 15.61 25.56 3.55
C PRO A 95 14.41 24.79 2.96
N PHE A 96 13.35 24.65 3.74
CA PHE A 96 12.15 23.96 3.30
C PHE A 96 11.55 24.62 2.06
N THR A 97 11.31 23.82 1.03
CA THR A 97 10.62 24.26 -0.17
C THR A 97 9.12 24.27 0.09
N SER A 98 8.46 25.39 -0.16
CA SER A 98 7.01 25.48 -0.06
C SER A 98 6.34 24.90 -1.30
N CYS A 99 5.14 24.37 -1.13
CA CYS A 99 4.29 23.88 -2.20
C CYS A 99 2.85 24.33 -1.99
N THR A 100 2.07 24.41 -3.06
CA THR A 100 0.66 24.79 -2.99
C THR A 100 -0.20 23.55 -2.83
N GLN A 101 -1.10 23.55 -1.85
CA GLN A 101 -2.07 22.47 -1.65
C GLN A 101 -3.24 22.60 -2.64
N PRO A 102 -3.79 21.48 -3.14
CA PRO A 102 -5.07 21.49 -3.83
C PRO A 102 -6.18 22.07 -2.94
N GLY A 103 -6.86 23.12 -3.41
CA GLY A 103 -7.85 23.86 -2.62
C GLY A 103 -7.30 25.10 -1.89
N GLY A 104 -6.02 25.42 -2.06
CA GLY A 104 -5.37 26.59 -1.48
C GLY A 104 -4.61 26.28 -0.18
N GLY A 105 -3.80 27.25 0.24
CA GLY A 105 -2.86 27.08 1.35
C GLY A 105 -1.48 26.59 0.94
N SER A 106 -0.55 26.63 1.88
CA SER A 106 0.84 26.18 1.68
C SER A 106 1.12 24.89 2.44
N GLY A 107 1.95 24.06 1.85
CA GLY A 107 2.57 22.92 2.50
C GLY A 107 4.09 22.98 2.38
N ILE A 108 4.72 21.94 2.91
CA ILE A 108 6.15 21.67 2.83
C ILE A 108 6.32 20.56 1.79
N GLN A 109 7.16 20.82 0.80
CA GLN A 109 7.48 19.84 -0.22
C GLN A 109 8.51 18.84 0.31
N SER A 110 8.27 17.56 0.04
CA SER A 110 9.27 16.51 0.14
C SER A 110 9.47 15.81 -1.20
N VAL A 111 10.63 15.17 -1.36
CA VAL A 111 10.97 14.37 -2.54
C VAL A 111 11.18 12.94 -2.09
N TYR A 112 10.53 11.99 -2.76
CA TYR A 112 10.78 10.58 -2.50
C TYR A 112 12.17 10.19 -3.02
N LYS A 113 12.96 9.52 -2.18
CA LYS A 113 14.26 8.95 -2.55
C LYS A 113 14.19 7.47 -2.88
N GLY A 114 13.30 6.75 -2.22
CA GLY A 114 13.04 5.34 -2.48
C GLY A 114 11.61 5.01 -2.15
N PHE A 115 11.01 4.13 -2.92
CA PHE A 115 9.70 3.55 -2.64
C PHE A 115 9.64 2.20 -3.36
N VAL A 116 9.43 1.12 -2.61
CA VAL A 116 9.18 -0.21 -3.18
C VAL A 116 7.81 -0.70 -2.76
N VAL A 117 7.08 -1.32 -3.68
CA VAL A 117 5.73 -1.83 -3.46
C VAL A 117 5.65 -3.27 -3.93
N VAL A 118 5.05 -4.13 -3.12
CA VAL A 118 4.67 -5.49 -3.50
C VAL A 118 3.15 -5.58 -3.43
N MET A 119 2.50 -5.84 -4.56
CA MET A 119 1.06 -6.09 -4.65
C MET A 119 0.83 -7.59 -4.75
N THR A 120 -0.01 -8.17 -3.88
CA THR A 120 -0.39 -9.59 -3.89
C THR A 120 -1.85 -9.74 -4.27
N PHE A 121 -2.12 -10.45 -5.36
CA PHE A 121 -3.45 -10.62 -5.93
C PHE A 121 -4.18 -11.79 -5.26
N HIS A 122 -5.37 -11.55 -4.70
CA HIS A 122 -6.00 -12.52 -3.80
C HIS A 122 -6.41 -13.82 -4.48
N ALA A 123 -6.89 -13.75 -5.73
CA ALA A 123 -7.40 -14.92 -6.44
C ALA A 123 -6.29 -15.92 -6.80
N THR A 124 -5.08 -15.44 -7.09
CA THR A 124 -3.99 -16.28 -7.60
C THR A 124 -2.76 -16.33 -6.73
N GLN A 125 -2.63 -15.42 -5.76
CA GLN A 125 -1.42 -15.20 -4.97
C GLN A 125 -0.21 -14.76 -5.80
N ASP A 126 -0.42 -14.37 -7.07
CA ASP A 126 0.61 -13.75 -7.89
C ASP A 126 1.01 -12.40 -7.30
N GLN A 127 2.27 -12.02 -7.43
CA GLN A 127 2.80 -10.77 -6.92
C GLN A 127 3.32 -9.87 -8.04
N LEU A 128 3.10 -8.57 -7.91
CA LEU A 128 3.65 -7.53 -8.78
C LEU A 128 4.57 -6.62 -7.98
N PHE A 129 5.78 -6.38 -8.48
CA PHE A 129 6.82 -5.62 -7.81
C PHE A 129 7.04 -4.28 -8.49
N LEU A 130 7.00 -3.19 -7.72
CA LEU A 130 7.17 -1.83 -8.20
C LEU A 130 8.34 -1.16 -7.47
N ALA A 131 9.09 -0.34 -8.19
CA ALA A 131 10.11 0.52 -7.63
C ALA A 131 9.92 1.97 -8.10
N LEU A 132 10.20 2.91 -7.21
CA LEU A 132 10.12 4.34 -7.49
C LEU A 132 11.04 4.73 -8.63
N SER A 133 10.49 5.49 -9.57
CA SER A 133 11.24 6.23 -10.58
C SER A 133 11.45 7.67 -10.14
N SER A 134 10.40 8.33 -9.65
CA SER A 134 10.42 9.70 -9.15
C SER A 134 9.15 9.96 -8.35
N GLY A 135 9.15 11.01 -7.53
CA GLY A 135 7.92 11.44 -6.87
C GLY A 135 8.13 12.56 -5.86
N THR A 136 7.04 13.25 -5.56
CA THR A 136 7.00 14.33 -4.58
C THR A 136 5.73 14.23 -3.73
N ASP A 137 5.80 14.81 -2.53
CA ASP A 137 4.66 15.03 -1.65
C ASP A 137 4.62 16.50 -1.24
N CYS A 138 3.42 17.02 -1.06
CA CYS A 138 3.17 18.30 -0.43
C CYS A 138 2.39 18.04 0.85
N PHE A 139 2.99 18.31 2.00
CA PHE A 139 2.35 18.11 3.31
C PHE A 139 2.06 19.44 3.99
N ASN A 140 0.81 19.67 4.38
CA ASN A 140 0.43 20.82 5.21
C ASN A 140 0.29 20.38 6.68
N PRO A 141 1.26 20.72 7.55
CA PRO A 141 1.23 20.31 8.95
C PRO A 141 0.09 20.96 9.76
N SER A 142 -0.44 22.11 9.33
CA SER A 142 -1.49 22.81 10.07
C SER A 142 -2.85 22.09 10.02
N VAL A 143 -3.10 21.34 8.94
CA VAL A 143 -4.36 20.60 8.71
C VAL A 143 -4.15 19.10 8.53
N GLY A 144 -2.90 18.64 8.54
CA GLY A 144 -2.55 17.23 8.36
C GLY A 144 -2.89 16.68 6.98
N ILE A 145 -2.91 17.49 5.92
CA ILE A 145 -3.23 17.02 4.56
C ILE A 145 -1.94 16.81 3.77
N SER A 146 -1.84 15.68 3.08
CA SER A 146 -0.80 15.37 2.10
C SER A 146 -1.41 15.20 0.72
N THR A 147 -0.73 15.69 -0.29
CA THR A 147 -1.06 15.45 -1.70
C THR A 147 0.21 15.32 -2.48
N GLY A 148 0.30 14.31 -3.33
CA GLY A 148 1.48 14.13 -4.14
C GLY A 148 1.27 13.19 -5.30
N GLN A 149 2.38 12.91 -5.94
CA GLN A 149 2.43 12.02 -7.08
C GLN A 149 3.75 11.25 -7.05
N ALA A 150 3.66 9.95 -7.27
CA ALA A 150 4.82 9.10 -7.50
C ALA A 150 4.70 8.38 -8.85
N THR A 151 5.83 8.16 -9.50
CA THR A 151 5.93 7.35 -10.71
C THR A 151 6.74 6.11 -10.36
N PHE A 152 6.25 4.94 -10.75
CA PHE A 152 6.84 3.65 -10.46
C PHE A 152 7.16 2.90 -11.75
N GLN A 153 8.24 2.14 -11.72
CA GLN A 153 8.54 1.11 -12.72
C GLN A 153 8.09 -0.25 -12.20
N VAL A 154 7.49 -1.05 -13.08
CA VAL A 154 7.30 -2.48 -12.83
C VAL A 154 8.64 -3.16 -13.01
N ILE A 155 9.15 -3.75 -11.93
CA ILE A 155 10.47 -4.40 -11.89
C ILE A 155 10.37 -5.93 -11.94
N GLY A 156 9.16 -6.46 -12.04
CA GLY A 156 8.88 -7.89 -12.16
C GLY A 156 7.72 -8.33 -11.28
N GLY A 157 7.69 -9.62 -10.97
CA GLY A 157 6.63 -10.24 -10.21
C GLY A 157 6.78 -11.76 -10.16
N THR A 158 5.76 -12.43 -9.64
CA THR A 158 5.64 -13.89 -9.61
C THR A 158 4.44 -14.35 -10.43
N GLY A 159 4.42 -15.62 -10.79
CA GLY A 159 3.31 -16.24 -11.52
C GLY A 159 2.99 -15.50 -12.82
N ARG A 160 1.78 -14.96 -12.96
CA ARG A 160 1.39 -14.23 -14.20
C ARG A 160 2.21 -12.95 -14.46
N PHE A 161 2.86 -12.40 -13.44
CA PHE A 161 3.66 -11.18 -13.55
C PHE A 161 5.17 -11.46 -13.65
N GLU A 162 5.56 -12.72 -13.81
CA GLU A 162 6.96 -13.09 -13.98
C GLU A 162 7.57 -12.39 -15.20
N GLY A 163 8.63 -11.60 -14.95
CA GLY A 163 9.30 -10.81 -15.98
C GLY A 163 8.47 -9.66 -16.57
N ALA A 164 7.38 -9.25 -15.91
CA ALA A 164 6.60 -8.09 -16.31
C ALA A 164 7.42 -6.80 -16.24
N THR A 165 7.11 -5.85 -17.14
CA THR A 165 7.68 -4.49 -17.17
C THR A 165 6.56 -3.48 -17.39
N GLY A 166 6.84 -2.18 -17.20
CA GLY A 166 5.81 -1.16 -17.31
C GLY A 166 6.08 0.05 -16.43
N THR A 167 5.21 1.04 -16.53
CA THR A 167 5.33 2.28 -15.75
C THR A 167 3.95 2.69 -15.26
N PHE A 168 3.85 3.02 -13.98
CA PHE A 168 2.63 3.50 -13.33
C PHE A 168 2.84 4.90 -12.76
N THR A 169 1.80 5.72 -12.83
CA THR A 169 1.69 6.99 -12.13
C THR A 169 0.69 6.85 -10.99
N ASN A 170 1.02 7.42 -9.84
CA ASN A 170 0.29 7.30 -8.60
C ASN A 170 0.00 8.68 -8.03
N PRO A 171 -1.08 9.35 -8.48
CA PRO A 171 -1.60 10.50 -7.76
C PRO A 171 -2.29 10.02 -6.48
N TYR A 172 -2.02 10.68 -5.36
CA TYR A 172 -2.60 10.31 -4.08
C TYR A 172 -2.95 11.53 -3.23
N LYS A 173 -3.86 11.30 -2.28
CA LYS A 173 -4.19 12.22 -1.20
C LYS A 173 -4.15 11.48 0.13
N GLY A 174 -3.55 12.11 1.11
CA GLY A 174 -3.43 11.61 2.47
C GLY A 174 -4.00 12.56 3.52
N ILE A 175 -4.43 11.99 4.63
CA ILE A 175 -4.74 12.71 5.86
C ILE A 175 -3.92 12.06 6.98
N GLY A 176 -3.12 12.88 7.65
CA GLY A 176 -2.27 12.54 8.76
C GLY A 176 -2.77 13.14 10.07
N LEU A 177 -2.41 12.51 11.18
CA LEU A 177 -2.62 13.10 12.49
C LEU A 177 -1.65 14.28 12.67
N ALA A 178 -2.22 15.50 12.58
CA ALA A 178 -1.50 16.78 12.42
C ALA A 178 -0.42 17.07 13.48
N ALA A 179 -0.53 16.51 14.69
CA ALA A 179 0.35 16.83 15.81
C ALA A 179 1.70 16.08 15.81
N SER A 180 1.89 15.02 14.99
CA SER A 180 3.11 14.20 15.05
C SER A 180 3.79 13.92 13.71
N ALA A 181 3.24 14.37 12.58
CA ALA A 181 3.79 14.09 11.25
C ALA A 181 5.21 14.66 11.01
N LEU A 182 5.62 15.64 11.81
CA LEU A 182 6.99 16.17 11.85
C LEU A 182 7.66 15.96 13.23
N GLY A 183 7.03 15.21 14.12
CA GLY A 183 7.61 14.83 15.40
C GLY A 183 8.58 13.66 15.23
N PRO A 184 9.60 13.51 16.09
CA PRO A 184 10.51 12.38 16.04
C PRO A 184 9.83 11.04 16.37
N ASN A 185 8.67 11.08 17.04
CA ASN A 185 8.00 9.90 17.59
C ASN A 185 6.71 9.61 16.81
N GLY A 186 6.78 8.79 15.77
CA GLY A 186 5.61 8.17 15.14
C GLY A 186 4.56 9.11 14.49
N PHE A 187 4.16 8.79 13.27
CA PHE A 187 3.08 9.39 12.52
C PHE A 187 2.22 8.28 11.93
N PHE A 188 0.96 8.61 11.74
CA PHE A 188 -0.02 7.79 11.07
C PHE A 188 -0.68 8.64 10.00
N ASN A 189 -0.66 8.14 8.77
CA ASN A 189 -1.41 8.72 7.65
C ASN A 189 -2.34 7.67 7.03
N ALA A 190 -3.57 8.06 6.75
CA ALA A 190 -4.43 7.35 5.81
C ALA A 190 -4.25 7.97 4.42
N VAL A 191 -4.04 7.14 3.40
CA VAL A 191 -3.77 7.57 2.02
C VAL A 191 -4.72 6.86 1.07
N ALA A 192 -5.21 7.54 0.05
CA ALA A 192 -5.95 6.94 -1.05
C ALA A 192 -5.45 7.51 -2.38
N GLY A 193 -5.57 6.73 -3.45
CA GLY A 193 -5.15 7.15 -4.78
C GLY A 193 -5.38 6.09 -5.83
N THR A 194 -4.71 6.26 -6.96
CA THR A 194 -4.75 5.32 -8.10
C THR A 194 -3.36 4.88 -8.54
N PHE A 195 -3.26 3.77 -9.25
CA PHE A 195 -2.10 3.45 -10.08
C PHE A 195 -2.59 3.36 -11.53
N ASP A 196 -2.10 4.25 -12.37
CA ASP A 196 -2.49 4.34 -13.78
C ASP A 196 -1.27 4.21 -14.68
N GLY A 197 -1.35 3.40 -15.73
CA GLY A 197 -0.27 3.28 -16.70
C GLY A 197 -0.39 2.08 -17.60
N SER A 198 0.74 1.45 -17.91
CA SER A 198 0.80 0.25 -18.74
C SER A 198 1.71 -0.81 -18.14
N ILE A 199 1.33 -2.06 -18.38
CA ILE A 199 2.11 -3.24 -18.00
C ILE A 199 2.25 -4.14 -19.23
N THR A 200 3.46 -4.65 -19.44
CA THR A 200 3.77 -5.65 -20.46
C THR A 200 3.99 -6.98 -19.76
N LEU A 201 3.14 -7.96 -20.06
CA LEU A 201 3.25 -9.33 -19.58
C LEU A 201 3.98 -10.21 -20.61
N LYS A 202 4.69 -11.22 -20.13
CA LYS A 202 5.37 -12.22 -20.97
C LYS A 202 4.46 -13.38 -21.34
#